data_AF-A0A964XYC6-F1
#
_entry.id   AF-A0A964XYC6-F1
#
_cell.length_a   1.000
_cell.length_b   1.000
_cell.length_c   1.000
_cell.angle_alpha   90.00
_cell.angle_beta   90.00
_cell.angle_gamma   90.00
#
_symmetry.space_group_name_H-M   'P 1'
#
loop_
_entity.id
_entity.type
_entity.pdbx_description
1 polymer ?
#
loop_
_entity_poly.entity_id
_entity_poly.type
_entity_poly.pdbx_seq_one_letter_code
_entity_poly.pdbx_strand_id
1 'polypeptide(L)'
;MGHYRREVFINRLGWELHTIGGLELDEFDSPDAVYVSCHDEIGDVNGVARLLPTTVPYLMEKVFPGLWAGGELPHAPHIWELSRFAAMDLTKQSSLATHQVSSAIAPEFLRQVMHTAKSRGARTLITVSPVGIERLLRVNGFKAKRAGVPMLFGPTPITALQIDLSD
;
A
#
# COMPACT_ATOMS: atom_id res chain seq x y z
N MET A 1 -3.43 -14.81 -1.47
CA MET A 1 -2.95 -13.48 -1.04
C MET A 1 -1.59 -13.53 -0.33
N GLY A 2 -1.43 -14.21 0.81
CA GLY A 2 -0.15 -14.24 1.55
C GLY A 2 1.05 -14.77 0.75
N HIS A 3 0.84 -15.75 -0.15
CA HIS A 3 1.87 -16.21 -1.09
C HIS A 3 2.29 -15.13 -2.09
N TYR A 4 1.33 -14.41 -2.68
CA TYR A 4 1.59 -13.30 -3.60
C TYR A 4 2.38 -12.18 -2.89
N ARG A 5 1.95 -11.82 -1.67
CA ARG A 5 2.65 -10.84 -0.84
C ARG A 5 4.10 -11.24 -0.57
N ARG A 6 4.35 -12.50 -0.18
CA ARG A 6 5.71 -13.03 0.00
C ARG A 6 6.55 -12.89 -1.27
N GLU A 7 6.00 -13.31 -2.41
CA GLU A 7 6.70 -13.25 -3.68
C GLU A 7 7.08 -11.80 -4.06
N VAL A 8 6.16 -10.86 -3.91
CA VAL A 8 6.45 -9.45 -4.23
C VAL A 8 7.38 -8.81 -3.20
N PHE A 9 6.99 -8.77 -1.93
CA PHE A 9 7.68 -7.96 -0.92
C PHE A 9 9.01 -8.57 -0.48
N ILE A 10 9.10 -9.90 -0.36
CA ILE A 10 10.32 -10.57 0.10
C ILE A 10 11.19 -10.97 -1.10
N ASN A 11 10.65 -11.78 -2.02
CA ASN A 11 11.49 -12.38 -3.06
C ASN A 11 11.93 -11.37 -4.12
N ARG A 12 11.03 -10.49 -4.58
CA ARG A 12 11.34 -9.51 -5.63
C ARG A 12 11.87 -8.19 -5.10
N LEU A 13 11.29 -7.66 -4.02
CA LEU A 13 11.70 -6.38 -3.44
C LEU A 13 12.77 -6.50 -2.36
N GLY A 14 13.08 -7.72 -1.88
CA GLY A 14 14.14 -7.95 -0.92
C GLY A 14 13.86 -7.39 0.48
N TRP A 15 12.60 -7.17 0.84
CA TRP A 15 12.27 -6.67 2.18
C TRP A 15 12.48 -7.77 3.22
N GLU A 16 13.13 -7.43 4.32
CA GLU A 16 13.33 -8.33 5.46
C GLU A 16 12.06 -8.38 6.32
N LEU A 17 11.07 -9.17 5.88
CA LEU A 17 9.80 -9.39 6.57
C LEU A 17 9.69 -10.81 7.11
N HIS A 18 8.98 -10.97 8.23
CA HIS A 18 8.66 -12.28 8.78
C HIS A 18 7.58 -12.99 7.97
N THR A 19 7.58 -14.33 8.04
CA THR A 19 6.52 -15.16 7.44
C THR A 19 5.95 -16.13 8.46
N ILE A 20 4.65 -16.42 8.35
CA ILE A 20 3.94 -17.39 9.20
C ILE A 20 3.45 -18.51 8.28
N GLY A 21 3.91 -19.74 8.49
CA GLY A 21 3.56 -20.87 7.61
C GLY A 21 3.97 -20.65 6.14
N GLY A 22 5.01 -19.85 5.89
CA GLY A 22 5.43 -19.49 4.54
C GLY A 22 4.56 -18.44 3.85
N LEU A 23 3.64 -17.77 4.55
CA LEU A 23 2.87 -16.64 4.06
C LEU A 23 3.45 -15.34 4.62
N GLU A 24 3.50 -14.27 3.82
CA GLU A 24 3.77 -12.94 4.38
C GLU A 24 2.49 -12.44 5.05
N LEU A 25 2.54 -12.42 6.38
CA LEU A 25 1.48 -11.99 7.29
C LEU A 25 2.12 -11.21 8.45
N ASP A 26 1.48 -10.14 8.91
CA ASP A 26 1.91 -9.31 10.03
C ASP A 26 0.76 -9.04 11.02
N GLU A 27 1.04 -8.29 12.09
CA GLU A 27 0.07 -8.00 13.16
C GLU A 27 -1.15 -7.18 12.71
N PHE A 28 -1.08 -6.53 11.55
CA PHE A 28 -2.18 -5.74 10.99
C PHE A 28 -3.09 -6.58 10.09
N ASP A 29 -2.79 -7.87 9.91
CA ASP A 29 -3.67 -8.82 9.26
C ASP A 29 -4.77 -9.30 10.23
N SER A 30 -5.62 -8.37 10.65
CA SER A 30 -6.70 -8.57 11.63
C SER A 30 -8.09 -8.72 10.98
N PRO A 31 -9.14 -9.07 11.75
CA PRO A 31 -10.52 -9.07 11.25
C PRO A 31 -11.04 -7.72 10.75
N ASP A 32 -10.41 -6.61 11.18
CA ASP A 32 -10.75 -5.25 10.72
C ASP A 32 -10.12 -4.92 9.36
N ALA A 33 -9.14 -5.70 8.92
CA ALA A 33 -8.45 -5.50 7.66
C ALA A 33 -9.35 -5.85 6.47
N VAL A 34 -9.46 -4.89 5.55
CA VAL A 34 -10.15 -5.07 4.28
C VAL A 34 -9.11 -5.26 3.18
N TYR A 35 -9.17 -6.39 2.51
CA TYR A 35 -8.29 -6.65 1.37
C TYR A 35 -9.02 -6.40 0.06
N VAL A 36 -8.29 -5.80 -0.87
CA VAL A 36 -8.68 -5.71 -2.27
C VAL A 36 -7.63 -6.48 -3.05
N SER A 37 -8.06 -7.42 -3.88
CA SER A 37 -7.18 -8.16 -4.79
C SER A 37 -7.63 -7.96 -6.22
N CYS A 38 -6.66 -7.90 -7.14
CA CYS A 38 -6.93 -8.06 -8.57
C CYS A 38 -6.39 -9.41 -9.04
N HIS A 39 -7.08 -9.95 -10.03
CA HIS A 39 -6.82 -11.25 -10.61
C HIS A 39 -6.63 -11.08 -12.12
N ASP A 40 -5.81 -11.92 -12.72
CA ASP A 40 -5.67 -11.99 -14.17
C ASP A 40 -6.80 -12.84 -14.81
N GLU A 41 -6.71 -13.05 -16.13
CA GLU A 41 -7.71 -13.76 -16.93
C GLU A 41 -7.86 -15.24 -16.54
N ILE A 42 -6.83 -15.85 -15.94
CA ILE A 42 -6.85 -17.25 -15.49
C ILE A 42 -7.19 -17.38 -13.99
N GLY A 43 -7.39 -16.26 -13.30
CA GLY A 43 -7.82 -16.19 -11.90
C GLY A 43 -6.68 -16.06 -10.89
N ASP A 44 -5.43 -15.95 -11.35
CA ASP A 44 -4.27 -15.79 -10.48
C ASP A 44 -4.18 -14.36 -9.93
N VAL A 45 -3.79 -14.23 -8.66
CA VAL A 45 -3.63 -12.91 -8.02
C VAL A 45 -2.46 -12.18 -8.67
N ASN A 46 -2.74 -11.02 -9.25
CA ASN A 46 -1.74 -10.11 -9.83
C ASN A 46 -1.73 -8.74 -9.12
N GLY A 47 -2.46 -8.61 -8.02
CA GLY A 47 -2.32 -7.48 -7.12
C GLY A 47 -3.08 -7.62 -5.82
N VAL A 48 -2.58 -6.91 -4.82
CA VAL A 48 -3.12 -6.87 -3.46
C VAL A 48 -2.97 -5.48 -2.88
N ALA A 49 -3.93 -5.08 -2.06
CA ALA A 49 -3.87 -3.94 -1.17
C ALA A 49 -4.59 -4.30 0.13
N ARG A 50 -4.09 -3.74 1.24
CA ARG A 50 -4.75 -3.81 2.54
C ARG A 50 -5.20 -2.41 2.95
N LEU A 51 -6.45 -2.33 3.38
CA LEU A 51 -7.09 -1.15 3.92
C LEU A 51 -7.43 -1.40 5.38
N LEU A 52 -7.09 -0.45 6.26
CA LEU A 52 -7.38 -0.54 7.68
C LEU A 52 -7.90 0.82 8.18
N PRO A 53 -9.01 0.90 8.93
CA PRO A 53 -9.44 2.17 9.51
C PRO A 53 -8.42 2.62 10.56
N THR A 54 -8.13 3.92 10.66
CA THR A 54 -7.13 4.38 11.66
C THR A 54 -7.68 4.41 13.10
N THR A 55 -8.89 3.89 13.32
CA THR A 55 -9.48 3.67 14.65
C THR A 55 -9.05 2.35 15.30
N VAL A 56 -8.25 1.54 14.59
CA VAL A 56 -7.58 0.35 15.12
C VAL A 56 -6.07 0.48 14.86
N PRO A 57 -5.20 -0.28 15.55
CA PRO A 57 -3.75 -0.17 15.35
C PRO A 57 -3.33 -0.37 13.90
N TYR A 58 -2.52 0.53 13.34
CA TYR A 58 -2.12 0.55 11.92
C TYR A 58 -0.60 0.73 11.74
N LEU A 59 -0.10 0.46 10.53
CA LEU A 59 1.35 0.35 10.26
C LEU A 59 2.10 1.65 10.56
N MET A 60 1.60 2.78 10.08
CA MET A 60 2.24 4.08 10.25
C MET A 60 2.28 4.48 11.73
N GLU A 61 1.24 4.21 12.51
CA GLU A 61 1.27 4.48 13.97
C GLU A 61 2.30 3.60 14.68
N LYS A 62 2.32 2.30 14.39
CA LYS A 62 3.06 1.33 15.19
C LYS A 62 4.53 1.18 14.79
N VAL A 63 4.83 1.37 13.49
CA VAL A 63 6.17 1.12 12.93
C VAL A 63 6.85 2.40 12.45
N PHE A 64 6.09 3.36 11.92
CA PHE A 64 6.65 4.59 11.34
C PHE A 64 6.03 5.89 11.90
N PRO A 65 5.85 6.04 13.23
CA PRO A 65 5.13 7.19 13.77
C PRO A 65 5.81 8.52 13.41
N GLY A 66 7.14 8.54 13.34
CA GLY A 66 7.93 9.72 12.97
C GLY A 66 7.80 10.17 11.50
N LEU A 67 7.16 9.37 10.63
CA LEU A 67 6.86 9.81 9.26
C LEU A 67 5.71 10.82 9.21
N TRP A 68 4.85 10.86 10.21
CA TRP A 68 3.70 11.77 10.20
C TRP A 68 4.11 13.16 10.70
N ALA A 69 4.08 14.16 9.81
CA ALA A 69 4.39 15.55 10.13
C ALA A 69 3.15 16.38 10.48
N GLY A 70 1.95 15.80 10.43
CA GLY A 70 0.67 16.48 10.61
C GLY A 70 0.27 16.76 12.06
N GLY A 71 1.17 16.59 13.04
CA GLY A 71 0.86 16.66 14.46
C GLY A 71 0.45 15.30 15.01
N GLU A 72 -0.73 15.21 15.63
CA GLU A 72 -1.26 13.94 16.12
C GLU A 72 -1.51 12.96 14.97
N LEU A 73 -1.16 11.70 15.21
CA LEU A 73 -1.41 10.60 14.28
C LEU A 73 -2.92 10.43 14.05
N PRO A 74 -3.38 10.19 12.81
CA PRO A 74 -4.81 10.15 12.52
C PRO A 74 -5.52 9.01 13.26
N HIS A 75 -6.56 9.33 14.03
CA HIS A 75 -7.43 8.33 14.67
C HIS A 75 -8.91 8.67 14.42
N ALA A 76 -9.39 8.43 13.20
CA ALA A 76 -10.72 8.85 12.78
C ALA A 76 -11.37 7.85 11.82
N PRO A 77 -12.69 7.60 11.92
CA PRO A 77 -13.37 6.57 11.13
C PRO A 77 -13.41 6.85 9.62
N HIS A 78 -13.16 8.11 9.22
CA HIS A 78 -13.12 8.53 7.82
C HIS A 78 -11.69 8.61 7.25
N ILE A 79 -10.67 8.24 8.04
CA ILE A 79 -9.27 8.16 7.60
C ILE A 79 -8.85 6.70 7.68
N TRP A 80 -8.33 6.17 6.58
CA TRP A 80 -7.93 4.77 6.47
C TRP A 80 -6.49 4.68 6.01
N GLU A 81 -5.76 3.69 6.51
CA GLU A 81 -4.42 3.37 6.02
C GLU A 81 -4.50 2.41 4.83
N LEU A 82 -3.77 2.74 3.76
CA LEU A 82 -3.43 1.85 2.66
C LEU A 82 -2.01 1.30 2.86
N SER A 83 -1.90 -0.01 3.04
CA SER A 83 -0.63 -0.74 3.14
C SER A 83 -0.61 -1.95 2.20
N ARG A 84 0.57 -2.56 2.04
CA ARG A 84 0.79 -3.74 1.18
C ARG A 84 0.23 -3.58 -0.24
N PHE A 85 0.29 -2.38 -0.80
CA PHE A 85 -0.11 -2.12 -2.18
C PHE A 85 0.94 -2.67 -3.15
N ALA A 86 0.56 -3.67 -3.95
CA ALA A 86 1.38 -4.23 -5.00
C ALA A 86 0.50 -4.67 -6.16
N ALA A 87 0.89 -4.30 -7.39
CA ALA A 87 0.25 -4.77 -8.61
C ALA A 87 1.34 -5.25 -9.57
N MET A 88 1.47 -6.56 -9.73
CA MET A 88 2.53 -7.21 -10.47
C MET A 88 2.02 -8.53 -11.03
N ASP A 89 2.14 -8.69 -12.34
CA ASP A 89 1.94 -9.97 -12.98
C ASP A 89 3.17 -10.85 -12.71
N LEU A 90 3.00 -11.88 -11.88
CA LEU A 90 4.10 -12.77 -11.50
C LEU A 90 4.45 -13.78 -12.60
N THR A 91 3.52 -14.04 -13.53
CA THR A 91 3.69 -14.99 -14.64
C THR A 91 4.55 -14.42 -15.76
N LYS A 92 4.51 -13.09 -15.93
CA LYS A 92 5.39 -12.38 -16.86
C LYS A 92 6.77 -12.25 -16.23
N GLN A 93 7.74 -12.99 -16.76
CA GLN A 93 9.16 -12.76 -16.48
C GLN A 93 9.57 -11.41 -17.06
N SER A 94 9.22 -10.31 -16.39
CA SER A 94 9.85 -9.02 -16.70
C SER A 94 11.27 -9.06 -16.16
N SER A 95 12.22 -9.40 -17.03
CA SER A 95 13.63 -9.11 -16.82
C SER A 95 13.77 -7.60 -16.63
N LEU A 96 14.03 -7.14 -15.40
CA LEU A 96 14.77 -5.93 -15.02
C LEU A 96 14.44 -5.60 -13.55
N ALA A 97 15.46 -5.74 -12.70
CA ALA A 97 15.45 -5.44 -11.27
C ALA A 97 15.32 -3.93 -10.93
N THR A 98 14.67 -3.12 -11.77
CA THR A 98 14.77 -1.65 -11.67
C THR A 98 13.52 -0.84 -11.99
N HIS A 99 12.34 -1.45 -12.21
CA HIS A 99 11.10 -0.67 -12.33
C HIS A 99 10.08 -1.02 -11.24
N GLN A 100 10.24 -0.29 -10.13
CA GLN A 100 9.18 0.23 -9.25
C GLN A 100 7.77 -0.19 -9.67
N VAL A 101 7.15 -1.13 -8.92
CA VAL A 101 5.71 -1.31 -8.52
C VAL A 101 4.57 -0.88 -9.47
N SER A 102 4.87 -0.47 -10.69
CA SER A 102 3.96 0.21 -11.61
C SER A 102 3.84 -0.63 -12.86
N SER A 103 3.29 -1.82 -12.70
CA SER A 103 2.61 -2.48 -13.81
C SER A 103 1.57 -1.54 -14.41
N ALA A 104 1.25 -1.71 -15.68
CA ALA A 104 0.20 -0.93 -16.36
C ALA A 104 -1.16 -0.98 -15.62
N ILE A 105 -1.37 -2.00 -14.78
CA ILE A 105 -2.58 -2.19 -13.99
C ILE A 105 -2.60 -1.40 -12.67
N ALA A 106 -1.44 -0.92 -12.17
CA ALA A 106 -1.35 -0.28 -10.86
C ALA A 106 -2.27 0.95 -10.69
N PRO A 107 -2.38 1.88 -11.66
CA PRO A 107 -3.29 3.02 -11.51
C PRO A 107 -4.75 2.59 -11.42
N GLU A 108 -5.18 1.65 -12.28
CA GLU A 108 -6.57 1.19 -12.25
C GLU A 108 -6.87 0.41 -10.97
N PHE A 109 -5.94 -0.43 -10.54
CA PHE A 109 -6.07 -1.13 -9.27
C PHE A 109 -6.17 -0.15 -8.09
N LEU A 110 -5.36 0.92 -8.06
CA LEU A 110 -5.46 1.95 -7.02
C LEU A 110 -6.83 2.64 -7.02
N ARG A 111 -7.44 2.87 -8.19
CA ARG A 111 -8.81 3.41 -8.26
C ARG A 111 -9.83 2.48 -7.62
N GLN A 112 -9.72 1.17 -7.85
CA GLN A 112 -10.60 0.17 -7.23
C GLN A 112 -10.39 0.08 -5.71
N VAL A 113 -9.15 0.18 -5.25
CA VAL A 113 -8.80 0.26 -3.82
C VAL A 113 -9.43 1.50 -3.19
N MET A 114 -9.27 2.67 -3.83
CA MET A 114 -9.88 3.92 -3.38
C MET A 114 -11.41 3.83 -3.36
N HIS A 115 -12.04 3.25 -4.38
CA HIS A 115 -13.48 3.03 -4.43
C HIS A 115 -13.97 2.16 -3.26
N THR A 116 -13.24 1.09 -2.96
CA THR A 116 -13.53 0.21 -1.81
C THR A 116 -13.39 0.94 -0.48
N ALA A 117 -12.37 1.79 -0.33
CA ALA A 117 -12.24 2.61 0.87
C ALA A 117 -13.41 3.61 1.01
N LYS A 118 -13.78 4.29 -0.08
CA LYS A 118 -14.93 5.22 -0.11
C LYS A 118 -16.23 4.54 0.29
N SER A 119 -16.53 3.35 -0.26
CA SER A 119 -17.76 2.62 0.04
C SER A 119 -17.87 2.19 1.51
N ARG A 120 -16.75 2.19 2.24
CA ARG A 120 -16.67 1.94 3.68
C ARG A 120 -16.59 3.21 4.53
N GLY A 121 -16.77 4.38 3.92
CA GLY A 121 -16.83 5.67 4.61
C GLY A 121 -15.51 6.44 4.70
N ALA A 122 -14.45 5.96 4.06
CA ALA A 122 -13.18 6.69 4.01
C ALA A 122 -13.32 7.94 3.13
N ARG A 123 -12.83 9.08 3.64
CA ARG A 123 -12.66 10.34 2.90
C ARG A 123 -11.18 10.63 2.60
N THR A 124 -10.28 9.90 3.24
CA THR A 124 -8.84 10.08 3.10
C THR A 124 -8.14 8.73 3.26
N LEU A 125 -7.17 8.45 2.39
CA LEU A 125 -6.17 7.43 2.63
C LEU A 125 -4.88 8.05 3.15
N ILE A 126 -4.24 7.39 4.10
CA ILE A 126 -2.84 7.60 4.44
C ILE A 126 -2.03 6.36 4.06
N THR A 127 -0.76 6.53 3.69
CA THR A 127 0.09 5.40 3.32
C THR A 127 1.55 5.73 3.59
N VAL A 128 2.32 4.73 4.04
CA VAL A 128 3.78 4.75 4.01
C VAL A 128 4.20 4.25 2.63
N SER A 129 4.78 5.13 1.83
CA SER A 129 5.10 4.86 0.42
C SER A 129 6.54 5.25 0.09
N PRO A 130 7.22 4.51 -0.80
CA PRO A 130 8.46 4.99 -1.41
C PRO A 130 8.24 6.34 -2.10
N VAL A 131 9.20 7.26 -1.98
CA VAL A 131 9.09 8.60 -2.58
C VAL A 131 8.89 8.55 -4.11
N GLY A 132 9.41 7.52 -4.78
CA GLY A 132 9.22 7.31 -6.22
C GLY A 132 7.75 7.18 -6.66
N ILE A 133 6.86 6.74 -5.77
CA ILE A 133 5.43 6.57 -6.06
C ILE A 133 4.70 7.90 -6.26
N GLU A 134 5.22 9.01 -5.72
CA GLU A 134 4.63 10.33 -5.91
C GLU A 134 4.47 10.71 -7.38
N ARG A 135 5.45 10.32 -8.22
CA ARG A 135 5.37 10.54 -9.67
C ARG A 135 4.20 9.77 -10.27
N LEU A 136 4.04 8.50 -9.92
CA LEU A 136 2.93 7.66 -10.39
C LEU A 136 1.58 8.27 -10.02
N LEU A 137 1.45 8.71 -8.77
CA LEU A 137 0.20 9.31 -8.28
C LEU A 137 -0.15 10.58 -9.06
N ARG A 138 0.84 11.47 -9.22
CA ARG A 138 0.68 12.74 -9.91
C ARG A 138 0.33 12.57 -11.40
N VAL A 139 1.02 11.68 -12.13
CA VAL A 139 0.78 11.50 -13.58
C VAL A 139 -0.56 10.82 -13.87
N ASN A 140 -1.13 10.10 -12.91
CA ASN A 140 -2.44 9.44 -13.05
C ASN A 140 -3.60 10.24 -12.44
N GLY A 141 -3.37 11.49 -12.03
CA GLY A 141 -4.40 12.40 -11.55
C GLY A 141 -4.88 12.15 -10.12
N PHE A 142 -4.16 11.35 -9.33
CA PHE A 142 -4.53 11.13 -7.93
C PHE A 142 -4.23 12.39 -7.11
N LYS A 143 -5.23 12.84 -6.32
CA LYS A 143 -5.12 13.96 -5.38
C LYS A 143 -4.29 13.55 -4.15
N ALA A 144 -2.98 13.34 -4.36
CA ALA A 144 -2.05 12.92 -3.31
C ALA A 144 -1.13 14.07 -2.90
N LYS A 145 -0.85 14.18 -1.60
CA LYS A 145 0.12 15.12 -1.03
C LYS A 145 1.01 14.41 -0.03
N ARG A 146 2.23 14.92 0.13
CA ARG A 146 3.12 14.46 1.19
C ARG A 146 2.60 14.92 2.55
N ALA A 147 2.60 14.01 3.52
CA ALA A 147 2.18 14.23 4.90
C ALA A 147 3.34 14.06 5.91
N GLY A 148 4.56 13.89 5.40
CA GLY A 148 5.75 13.57 6.17
C GLY A 148 7.04 14.07 5.55
N VAL A 149 8.11 14.16 6.34
CA VAL A 149 9.46 14.32 5.78
C VAL A 149 9.96 12.94 5.36
N PRO A 150 10.52 12.77 4.14
CA PRO A 150 11.08 11.49 3.75
C PRO A 150 12.22 11.05 4.67
N MET A 151 12.29 9.75 4.94
CA MET A 151 13.39 9.11 5.65
C MET A 151 13.83 7.84 4.91
N LEU A 152 15.01 7.31 5.26
CA LEU A 152 15.47 6.05 4.71
C LEU A 152 14.91 4.87 5.52
N PHE A 153 14.42 3.86 4.81
CA PHE A 153 14.14 2.53 5.33
C PHE A 153 14.98 1.53 4.51
N GLY A 154 16.08 1.07 5.12
CA GLY A 154 17.16 0.43 4.38
C GLY A 154 17.68 1.35 3.26
N PRO A 155 17.80 0.88 2.01
CA PRO A 155 18.21 1.72 0.88
C PRO A 155 17.07 2.56 0.28
N THR A 156 15.82 2.40 0.76
CA THR A 156 14.64 2.98 0.12
C THR A 156 14.19 4.25 0.84
N PRO A 157 14.12 5.41 0.16
CA PRO A 157 13.50 6.59 0.72
C PRO A 157 11.97 6.43 0.76
N ILE A 158 11.40 6.51 1.96
CA ILE A 158 9.97 6.40 2.22
C ILE A 158 9.42 7.69 2.83
N THR A 159 8.13 7.94 2.65
CA THR A 159 7.42 9.07 3.25
C THR A 159 5.96 8.72 3.52
N ALA A 160 5.31 9.48 4.39
CA ALA A 160 3.86 9.44 4.53
C ALA A 160 3.21 10.24 3.39
N LEU A 161 2.23 9.64 2.73
CA LEU A 161 1.36 10.31 1.77
C LEU A 161 -0.08 10.31 2.27
N GLN A 162 -0.80 11.36 1.92
CA GLN A 162 -2.24 11.47 2.09
C GLN A 162 -2.89 11.55 0.71
N ILE A 163 -3.89 10.72 0.45
CA ILE A 163 -4.67 10.72 -0.80
C ILE A 163 -6.10 11.13 -0.45
N ASP A 164 -6.56 12.20 -1.08
CA ASP A 164 -7.93 12.68 -0.94
C ASP A 164 -8.90 11.78 -1.70
N LEU A 165 -9.95 11.32 -1.00
CA LEU A 165 -11.04 10.55 -1.57
C LEU A 165 -12.33 11.38 -1.69
N SER A 166 -12.30 12.65 -1.30
CA SER A 166 -13.43 13.56 -1.45
C SER A 166 -13.58 13.91 -2.93
N ASP A 167 -14.82 13.89 -3.42
CA ASP A 167 -15.14 14.26 -4.80
C ASP A 167 -14.85 15.75 -5.04
#